data_AF-A0A1X4HSN9-F1
#
_entry.id   AF-A0A1X4HSN9-F1
#
_cell.length_a   1.000
_cell.length_b   1.000
_cell.length_c   1.000
_cell.angle_alpha   90.00
_cell.angle_beta   90.00
_cell.angle_gamma   90.00
#
_symmetry.space_group_name_H-M   'P 1'
#
loop_
_entity.id
_entity.type
_entity.pdbx_description
1 polymer ?
#
loop_
_entity_poly.entity_id
_entity_poly.type
_entity_poly.pdbx_seq_one_letter_code
_entity_poly.pdbx_strand_id
1 'polypeptide(L)'
;MSKFVRPAAEGADPFGTARLRRGVLDAWVTSPARFREDANAEEDLVLGGYRDRLVVELAQNAADAAARAGVPGRLRLTLRDGVLVAANTGAPLDAAGVESLSTLRASAKRDAPDRAVGRFGVGFAAVLAVTDEPAVVGRHGGVRWSLAEARGIAGDT
;
A
#
# COMPACT_ATOMS: atom_id res chain seq x y z
N MET A 1 7.09 -16.24 4.60
CA MET A 1 7.53 -15.27 5.63
C MET A 1 8.59 -14.38 4.98
N SER A 2 8.30 -13.08 4.82
CA SER A 2 9.22 -12.14 4.18
C SER A 2 10.60 -12.15 4.87
N LYS A 3 11.67 -12.21 4.07
CA LYS A 3 13.06 -12.22 4.58
C LYS A 3 13.44 -10.89 5.25
N PHE A 4 12.71 -9.81 4.98
CA PHE A 4 13.12 -8.44 5.32
C PHE A 4 12.17 -7.70 6.27
N VAL A 5 10.89 -8.10 6.33
CA VAL A 5 9.90 -7.47 7.22
C VAL A 5 9.25 -8.54 8.09
N ARG A 6 9.34 -8.35 9.41
CA ARG A 6 8.75 -9.25 10.40
C ARG A 6 7.43 -8.67 10.92
N PRO A 7 6.45 -9.52 11.26
CA PRO A 7 5.25 -9.07 11.96
C PRO A 7 5.61 -8.32 13.24
N ALA A 8 4.78 -7.35 13.61
CA ALA A 8 4.87 -6.69 14.92
C ALA A 8 4.68 -7.70 16.05
N ALA A 9 5.23 -7.39 17.24
CA ALA A 9 4.93 -8.16 18.45
C ALA A 9 3.41 -8.15 18.72
N GLU A 10 2.91 -9.24 19.29
CA GLU A 10 1.48 -9.43 19.55
C GLU A 10 0.90 -8.25 20.36
N GLY A 11 -0.20 -7.66 19.88
CA GLY A 11 -0.87 -6.52 20.50
C GLY A 11 -0.45 -5.12 20.02
N ALA A 12 0.63 -4.98 19.24
CA ALA A 12 1.02 -3.69 18.66
C ALA A 12 0.43 -3.49 17.25
N ASP A 13 -0.58 -2.63 17.11
CA ASP A 13 -1.17 -2.23 15.82
C ASP A 13 -1.33 -0.70 15.72
N PRO A 14 -0.22 0.06 15.60
CA PRO A 14 -0.26 1.52 15.59
C PRO A 14 -0.98 2.09 14.36
N PHE A 15 -1.24 1.28 13.34
CA PHE A 15 -1.90 1.68 12.10
C PHE A 15 -3.35 1.17 11.98
N GLY A 16 -3.87 0.45 12.98
CA GLY A 16 -5.23 -0.09 12.95
C GLY A 16 -5.49 -1.11 11.83
N THR A 17 -4.45 -1.83 11.38
CA THR A 17 -4.50 -2.82 10.30
C THR A 17 -5.46 -3.97 10.60
N ALA A 18 -5.65 -4.34 11.87
CA ALA A 18 -6.57 -5.40 12.25
C ALA A 18 -8.04 -5.00 11.97
N ARG A 19 -8.39 -3.72 12.17
CA ARG A 19 -9.72 -3.19 11.84
C ARG A 19 -9.94 -3.20 10.33
N LEU A 20 -8.95 -2.74 9.56
CA LEU A 20 -9.02 -2.69 8.09
C LEU A 20 -9.20 -4.09 7.49
N ARG A 21 -8.35 -5.05 7.91
CA ARG A 21 -8.43 -6.44 7.45
C ARG A 21 -9.79 -7.06 7.76
N ARG A 22 -10.31 -6.85 8.98
CA ARG A 22 -11.62 -7.37 9.37
C ARG A 22 -12.73 -6.82 8.49
N GLY A 23 -12.75 -5.51 8.24
CA GLY A 23 -13.78 -4.89 7.39
C GLY A 23 -13.79 -5.42 5.96
N VAL A 24 -12.61 -5.71 5.38
CA VAL A 24 -12.52 -6.32 4.04
C VAL A 24 -13.04 -7.76 4.05
N LEU A 25 -12.61 -8.57 5.03
CA LEU A 25 -13.05 -9.96 5.14
C LEU A 25 -14.56 -10.07 5.39
N ASP A 26 -15.11 -9.26 6.28
CA ASP A 26 -16.55 -9.22 6.57
C ASP A 26 -17.35 -8.87 5.30
N ALA A 27 -16.84 -7.95 4.47
CA ALA A 27 -17.46 -7.59 3.19
C ALA A 27 -17.41 -8.74 2.18
N TRP A 28 -16.28 -9.47 2.11
CA TRP A 28 -16.12 -10.63 1.23
C TRP A 28 -17.02 -11.81 1.64
N VAL A 29 -17.11 -12.10 2.95
CA VAL A 29 -18.02 -13.11 3.50
C VAL A 29 -19.48 -12.77 3.19
N THR A 30 -19.85 -11.51 3.33
CA THR A 30 -21.23 -11.06 3.08
C THR A 30 -21.56 -11.02 1.59
N SER A 31 -20.58 -10.81 0.71
CA SER A 31 -20.79 -10.69 -0.73
C SER A 31 -19.65 -11.33 -1.54
N PRO A 32 -19.85 -12.56 -2.05
CA PRO A 32 -18.90 -13.20 -2.97
C PRO A 32 -18.69 -12.43 -4.28
N ALA A 33 -19.68 -11.64 -4.71
CA ALA A 33 -19.52 -10.73 -5.83
C ALA A 33 -18.51 -9.62 -5.52
N ARG A 34 -18.55 -9.06 -4.30
CA ARG A 34 -17.59 -8.02 -3.88
C ARG A 34 -16.16 -8.55 -3.84
N PHE A 35 -15.96 -9.76 -3.34
CA PHE A 35 -14.67 -10.44 -3.39
C PHE A 35 -14.12 -10.51 -4.83
N ARG A 36 -14.95 -10.95 -5.79
CA ARG A 36 -14.55 -11.01 -7.20
C ARG A 36 -14.26 -9.64 -7.79
N GLU A 37 -15.05 -8.62 -7.45
CA GLU A 37 -14.80 -7.24 -7.89
C GLU A 37 -13.46 -6.70 -7.39
N ASP A 38 -13.14 -6.90 -6.12
CA ASP A 38 -11.87 -6.45 -5.54
C ASP A 38 -10.68 -7.21 -6.17
N ALA A 39 -10.80 -8.53 -6.35
CA ALA A 39 -9.77 -9.35 -7.00
C ALA A 39 -9.53 -8.93 -8.47
N ASN A 40 -10.61 -8.73 -9.24
CA ASN A 40 -10.51 -8.26 -10.62
C ASN A 40 -9.90 -6.85 -10.69
N ALA A 41 -10.26 -5.96 -9.77
CA ALA A 41 -9.70 -4.62 -9.73
C ALA A 41 -8.19 -4.63 -9.44
N GLU A 42 -7.70 -5.54 -8.61
CA GLU A 42 -6.27 -5.72 -8.36
C GLU A 42 -5.56 -6.29 -9.60
N GLU A 43 -6.12 -7.32 -10.23
CA GLU A 43 -5.56 -7.94 -11.44
C GLU A 43 -5.50 -6.95 -12.62
N ASP A 44 -6.56 -6.17 -12.84
CA ASP A 44 -6.61 -5.10 -13.85
C ASP A 44 -5.52 -4.04 -13.62
N LEU A 45 -5.18 -3.74 -12.37
CA LEU A 45 -4.12 -2.78 -12.05
C LEU A 45 -2.73 -3.34 -12.36
N VAL A 46 -2.52 -4.63 -12.09
CA VAL A 46 -1.27 -5.32 -12.40
C VAL A 46 -1.09 -5.46 -13.92
N LEU A 47 -2.14 -5.84 -14.65
CA LEU A 47 -2.08 -6.10 -16.10
C LEU A 47 -2.21 -4.85 -16.98
N GLY A 48 -2.93 -3.82 -16.52
CA GLY A 48 -3.49 -2.78 -17.39
C GLY A 48 -2.69 -1.48 -17.56
N GLY A 49 -1.61 -1.22 -16.80
CA GLY A 49 -0.86 0.03 -17.02
C GLY A 49 0.23 0.43 -16.04
N TYR A 50 0.49 -0.33 -14.98
CA TYR A 50 1.49 0.05 -13.98
C TYR A 50 2.88 -0.56 -14.19
N ARG A 51 3.02 -1.52 -15.11
CA ARG A 51 4.29 -2.19 -15.41
C ARG A 51 5.44 -1.22 -15.70
N ASP A 52 5.15 -0.11 -16.39
CA ASP A 52 6.15 0.90 -16.75
C ASP A 52 6.14 2.14 -15.85
N ARG A 53 5.32 2.14 -14.79
CA ARG A 53 5.12 3.32 -13.93
C ARG A 53 5.69 3.20 -12.53
N LEU A 54 6.13 2.01 -12.11
CA LEU A 54 6.64 1.76 -10.75
C LEU A 54 7.56 2.86 -10.23
N VAL A 55 8.60 3.23 -10.99
CA VAL A 55 9.57 4.25 -10.56
C VAL A 55 8.94 5.64 -10.46
N VAL A 56 8.04 5.98 -11.38
CA VAL A 56 7.34 7.28 -11.40
C VAL A 56 6.40 7.39 -10.20
N GLU A 57 5.62 6.34 -9.93
CA GLU A 57 4.68 6.31 -8.81
C GLU A 57 5.41 6.35 -7.46
N LEU A 58 6.53 5.63 -7.32
CA LEU A 58 7.38 5.70 -6.14
C LEU A 58 7.98 7.11 -5.95
N ALA A 59 8.38 7.77 -7.04
CA ALA A 59 8.86 9.15 -6.99
C ALA A 59 7.77 10.16 -6.62
N GLN A 60 6.54 9.96 -7.10
CA GLN A 60 5.39 10.78 -6.71
C GLN A 60 5.04 10.59 -5.24
N ASN A 61 4.99 9.34 -4.74
CA ASN A 61 4.78 9.06 -3.32
C ASN A 61 5.85 9.71 -2.43
N ALA A 62 7.12 9.69 -2.87
CA ALA A 62 8.21 10.35 -2.17
C ALA A 62 8.08 11.88 -2.18
N ALA A 63 7.71 12.46 -3.32
CA ALA A 63 7.49 13.90 -3.45
C ALA A 63 6.31 14.38 -2.57
N ASP A 64 5.21 13.63 -2.56
CA ASP A 64 4.04 13.92 -1.72
C ASP A 64 4.37 13.85 -0.23
N ALA A 65 5.16 12.86 0.19
CA ALA A 65 5.62 12.76 1.57
C ALA A 65 6.51 13.95 1.96
N ALA A 66 7.43 14.37 1.08
CA ALA A 66 8.29 15.53 1.31
C ALA A 66 7.50 16.83 1.37
N ALA A 67 6.53 17.02 0.47
CA ALA A 67 5.62 18.16 0.45
C ALA A 67 4.80 18.27 1.73
N ARG A 68 4.24 17.14 2.23
CA ARG A 68 3.51 17.10 3.51
C ARG A 68 4.39 17.51 4.71
N ALA A 69 5.67 17.18 4.68
CA ALA A 69 6.61 17.57 5.73
C ALA A 69 7.23 18.97 5.55
N GLY A 70 6.98 19.64 4.42
CA GLY A 70 7.60 20.94 4.12
C GLY A 70 9.13 20.87 3.96
N VAL A 71 9.67 19.73 3.53
CA VAL A 71 11.12 19.51 3.38
C VAL A 71 11.51 19.21 1.93
N PRO A 72 12.78 19.43 1.53
CA PRO A 72 13.26 18.97 0.23
C PRO A 72 13.10 17.44 0.08
N GLY A 73 12.51 17.02 -1.04
CA GLY A 73 12.35 15.61 -1.38
C GLY A 73 13.65 14.97 -1.84
N ARG A 74 14.02 13.86 -1.22
CA ARG A 74 15.08 12.96 -1.67
C ARG A 74 14.49 11.57 -1.82
N LEU A 75 14.76 10.91 -2.94
CA LEU A 75 14.46 9.52 -3.18
C LEU A 75 15.76 8.78 -3.49
N ARG A 76 15.97 7.63 -2.85
CA ARG A 76 17.02 6.68 -3.18
C ARG A 76 16.39 5.35 -3.53
N LEU A 77 16.68 4.88 -4.75
CA LEU A 77 16.33 3.54 -5.20
C LEU A 77 17.56 2.64 -5.07
N THR A 78 17.38 1.43 -4.56
CA THR A 78 18.44 0.42 -4.48
C THR A 78 17.84 -0.94 -4.79
N LEU A 79 18.39 -1.64 -5.77
CA LEU A 79 18.05 -3.02 -6.09
C LEU A 79 19.21 -3.90 -5.66
N ARG A 80 18.98 -4.80 -4.71
CA ARG A 80 20.00 -5.72 -4.20
C ARG A 80 19.34 -7.03 -3.80
N ASP A 81 19.96 -8.15 -4.19
CA ASP A 81 19.53 -9.50 -3.80
C ASP A 81 18.03 -9.77 -4.07
N GLY A 82 17.52 -9.22 -5.18
CA GLY A 82 16.11 -9.34 -5.59
C GLY A 82 15.13 -8.42 -4.87
N VAL A 83 15.61 -7.45 -4.08
CA VAL A 83 14.77 -6.50 -3.35
C VAL A 83 15.00 -5.08 -3.84
N LEU A 84 13.92 -4.44 -4.31
CA LEU A 84 13.89 -3.01 -4.58
C LEU A 84 13.50 -2.25 -3.31
N VAL A 85 14.39 -1.38 -2.85
CA VAL A 85 14.14 -0.45 -1.74
C VAL A 85 14.01 0.96 -2.29
N ALA A 86 12.88 1.61 -2.00
CA ALA A 86 12.66 3.03 -2.25
C ALA A 86 12.64 3.79 -0.92
N ALA A 87 13.73 4.48 -0.61
CA ALA A 87 13.87 5.26 0.62
C ALA A 87 13.69 6.75 0.31
N ASN A 88 12.81 7.43 1.02
CA ASN A 88 12.57 8.86 0.84
C ASN A 88 12.63 9.68 2.13
N THR A 89 12.83 10.99 1.98
CA THR A 89 12.54 11.98 3.02
C THR A 89 11.07 12.39 2.97
N GLY A 90 10.50 12.75 4.12
CA GLY A 90 9.14 13.26 4.18
C GLY A 90 8.41 12.91 5.47
N ALA A 91 7.11 13.18 5.48
CA ALA A 91 6.22 12.86 6.58
C ALA A 91 6.23 11.34 6.84
N PRO A 92 6.23 10.92 8.12
CA PRO A 92 6.14 9.50 8.46
C PRO A 92 4.81 8.91 8.01
N LEU A 93 4.78 7.59 7.80
CA LEU A 93 3.55 6.85 7.59
C LEU A 93 2.67 6.92 8.84
N ASP A 94 1.38 7.20 8.66
CA ASP A 94 0.37 7.22 9.71
C ASP A 94 -0.78 6.25 9.38
N ALA A 95 -1.73 6.09 10.31
CA ALA A 95 -2.85 5.17 10.16
C ALA A 95 -3.75 5.53 8.95
N ALA A 96 -3.97 6.81 8.70
CA ALA A 96 -4.75 7.29 7.55
C ALA A 96 -4.06 6.94 6.22
N GLY A 97 -2.73 7.06 6.16
CA GLY A 97 -1.91 6.63 5.04
C GLY A 97 -2.04 5.12 4.79
N VAL A 98 -1.97 4.30 5.85
CA VAL A 98 -2.14 2.83 5.71
C VAL A 98 -3.53 2.46 5.20
N GLU A 99 -4.59 3.11 5.70
CA GLU A 99 -5.96 2.93 5.22
C GLU A 99 -6.08 3.30 3.74
N SER A 100 -5.50 4.43 3.32
CA SER A 100 -5.50 4.86 1.92
C SER A 100 -4.70 3.91 1.00
N LEU A 101 -3.64 3.28 1.49
CA LEU A 101 -2.86 2.30 0.73
C LEU A 101 -3.58 0.95 0.62
N SER A 102 -4.45 0.64 1.59
CA SER A 102 -5.14 -0.64 1.69
C SER A 102 -6.53 -0.65 1.06
N THR A 103 -7.00 0.49 0.54
CA THR A 103 -8.35 0.64 -0.02
C THR A 103 -8.29 1.05 -1.48
N LEU A 104 -8.31 0.07 -2.38
CA LEU A 104 -8.32 0.32 -3.83
C LEU A 104 -9.58 1.11 -4.20
N ARG A 105 -9.39 2.28 -4.83
CA ARG A 105 -10.45 3.15 -5.40
C ARG A 105 -11.46 3.76 -4.41
N ALA A 106 -11.30 3.61 -3.09
CA ALA A 106 -12.28 4.09 -2.10
C ALA A 106 -12.18 5.58 -1.75
N SER A 107 -11.11 6.28 -2.14
CA SER A 107 -10.95 7.69 -1.76
C SER A 107 -11.65 8.62 -2.75
N ALA A 108 -12.84 9.08 -2.36
CA ALA A 108 -13.36 10.37 -2.79
C ALA A 108 -12.63 11.48 -2.00
N LYS A 109 -11.82 12.32 -2.66
CA LYS A 109 -11.57 13.65 -2.09
C LYS A 109 -12.91 14.38 -2.05
N ARG A 110 -13.46 14.54 -0.85
CA ARG A 110 -14.18 15.76 -0.51
C ARG A 110 -13.13 16.69 0.08
N ASP A 111 -12.95 17.84 -0.57
CA ASP A 111 -12.32 19.04 -0.03
C ASP A 111 -10.79 19.04 0.13
N ALA A 112 -10.06 19.21 -0.97
CA ALA A 112 -8.74 19.88 -0.94
C ALA A 112 -8.48 20.59 -2.28
N PRO A 113 -8.21 21.92 -2.29
CA PRO A 113 -7.97 22.66 -3.52
C PRO A 113 -6.64 22.26 -4.16
N ASP A 114 -6.67 22.18 -5.49
CA ASP A 114 -5.58 22.12 -6.46
C ASP A 114 -4.15 22.04 -5.90
N ARG A 115 -3.56 20.82 -5.90
CA ARG A 115 -2.13 20.52 -6.19
C ARG A 115 -1.60 19.14 -5.77
N ALA A 116 -2.41 18.24 -5.22
CA ALA A 116 -1.97 16.85 -5.01
C ALA A 116 -2.31 16.01 -6.26
N VAL A 117 -1.33 15.79 -7.13
CA VAL A 117 -1.41 15.00 -8.38
C VAL A 117 -1.38 13.48 -8.12
N GLY A 118 -1.45 13.03 -6.87
CA GLY A 118 -1.56 11.62 -6.53
C GLY A 118 -3.01 11.10 -6.65
N ARG A 119 -3.29 10.25 -7.65
CA ARG A 119 -4.54 9.50 -7.74
C ARG A 119 -4.50 8.34 -6.73
N PHE A 120 -5.00 8.63 -5.52
CA PHE A 120 -5.56 7.73 -4.50
C PHE A 120 -5.15 6.26 -4.51
N GLY A 121 -4.10 5.86 -3.80
CA GLY A 121 -3.77 4.45 -3.53
C GLY A 121 -3.44 3.56 -4.75
N VAL A 122 -3.84 3.98 -5.95
CA VAL A 122 -3.63 3.28 -7.21
C VAL A 122 -2.17 3.36 -7.62
N GLY A 123 -1.51 4.48 -7.33
CA GLY A 123 -0.07 4.62 -7.55
C GLY A 123 0.76 3.65 -6.72
N PHE A 124 0.32 3.33 -5.50
CA PHE A 124 0.99 2.30 -4.70
C PHE A 124 0.75 0.90 -5.27
N ALA A 125 -0.42 0.61 -5.85
CA ALA A 125 -0.70 -0.68 -6.49
C ALA A 125 0.32 -1.04 -7.60
N ALA A 126 1.08 -0.07 -8.13
CA ALA A 126 2.18 -0.33 -9.04
C ALA A 126 3.25 -1.29 -8.50
N VAL A 127 3.42 -1.37 -7.17
CA VAL A 127 4.35 -2.32 -6.55
C VAL A 127 3.94 -3.77 -6.78
N LEU A 128 2.66 -4.05 -6.98
CA LEU A 128 2.14 -5.39 -7.24
C LEU A 128 2.60 -5.94 -8.59
N ALA A 129 3.08 -5.09 -9.50
CA ALA A 129 3.71 -5.53 -10.75
C ALA A 129 5.07 -6.21 -10.54
N VAL A 130 5.69 -6.07 -9.36
CA VAL A 130 7.03 -6.59 -9.07
C VAL A 130 7.13 -7.37 -7.76
N THR A 131 6.09 -7.40 -6.92
CA THR A 131 6.07 -8.18 -5.69
C THR A 131 4.66 -8.49 -5.19
N ASP A 132 4.47 -9.71 -4.68
CA ASP A 132 3.26 -10.14 -3.96
C ASP A 132 3.30 -9.80 -2.46
N GLU A 133 4.44 -9.29 -1.95
CA GLU A 133 4.65 -8.98 -0.54
C GLU A 133 5.28 -7.59 -0.32
N PRO A 134 4.65 -6.50 -0.79
CA PRO A 134 5.19 -5.16 -0.58
C PRO A 134 5.14 -4.78 0.91
N ALA A 135 6.05 -3.90 1.30
CA ALA A 135 6.08 -3.36 2.65
C ALA A 135 6.55 -1.91 2.68
N VAL A 136 6.03 -1.14 3.65
CA VAL A 136 6.48 0.21 3.97
C VAL A 136 6.98 0.21 5.40
N VAL A 137 8.24 0.61 5.59
CA VAL A 137 8.89 0.67 6.89
C VAL A 137 9.39 2.07 7.19
N GLY A 138 9.20 2.51 8.42
CA GLY A 138 9.67 3.79 8.94
C GLY A 138 10.26 3.64 10.34
N ARG A 139 10.67 4.77 10.93
CA ARG A 139 11.28 4.80 12.26
C ARG A 139 10.37 4.31 13.38
N HIS A 140 9.05 4.42 13.20
CA HIS A 140 8.04 4.14 14.22
C HIS A 140 7.28 2.82 13.96
N GLY A 141 7.75 2.00 13.02
CA GLY A 141 7.11 0.76 12.61
C GLY A 141 6.86 0.71 11.10
N GLY A 142 6.12 -0.30 10.66
CA GLY A 142 5.77 -0.48 9.27
C GLY A 142 4.57 -1.39 9.08
N VAL A 143 4.13 -1.48 7.83
CA VAL A 143 3.03 -2.34 7.38
C VAL A 143 3.53 -3.18 6.19
N ARG A 144 3.05 -4.42 6.11
CA ARG A 144 3.28 -5.30 4.98
C ARG A 144 1.97 -5.84 4.46
N TRP A 145 1.92 -6.10 3.17
CA TRP A 145 0.87 -6.87 2.52
C TRP A 145 1.46 -8.22 2.11
N SER A 146 0.61 -9.24 1.98
CA SER A 146 1.04 -10.57 1.48
C SER A 146 -0.13 -11.25 0.81
N LEU A 147 0.02 -11.52 -0.49
CA LEU A 147 -0.96 -12.27 -1.27
C LEU A 147 -1.15 -13.69 -0.72
N ALA A 148 -0.07 -14.33 -0.27
CA ALA A 148 -0.12 -15.68 0.29
C ALA A 148 -0.96 -15.74 1.58
N GLU A 149 -0.76 -14.81 2.51
CA GLU A 149 -1.57 -14.73 3.72
C GLU A 149 -3.02 -14.33 3.42
N ALA A 150 -3.24 -13.40 2.48
CA ALA A 150 -4.59 -13.03 2.05
C ALA A 150 -5.36 -14.23 1.50
N ARG A 151 -4.71 -15.07 0.66
CA ARG A 151 -5.31 -16.31 0.13
C ARG A 151 -5.61 -17.32 1.23
N GLY A 152 -4.70 -17.51 2.18
CA GLY A 152 -4.93 -18.42 3.31
C GLY A 152 -6.14 -18.00 4.13
N ILE A 153 -6.19 -16.72 4.53
CA ILE A 153 -7.29 -16.20 5.34
C ILE A 153 -8.61 -16.22 4.56
N ALA A 154 -8.61 -15.82 3.28
CA ALA A 154 -9.81 -15.83 2.45
C ALA A 154 -10.35 -17.26 2.23
N GLY A 155 -9.48 -18.27 2.13
CA GLY A 155 -9.89 -19.67 2.01
C GLY A 155 -10.48 -20.27 3.28
N ASP A 156 -10.21 -19.65 4.44
CA ASP A 156 -10.76 -20.06 5.75
C ASP A 156 -12.09 -19.34 6.10
N THR A 157 -12.58 -18.45 5.22
CA THR A 157 -13.84 -17.68 5.38
C THR A 157 -14.95 -18.23 4.51
#